data_AF-A0A9X8DVC9-F1
#
_entry.id   AF-A0A9X8DVC9-F1
#
_cell.length_a   1.000
_cell.length_b   1.000
_cell.length_c   1.000
_cell.angle_alpha   90.00
_cell.angle_beta   90.00
_cell.angle_gamma   90.00
#
_symmetry.space_group_name_H-M   'P 1'
#
loop_
_entity.id
_entity.type
_entity.pdbx_description
1 polymer ?
#
loop_
_entity_poly.entity_id
_entity_poly.type
_entity_poly.pdbx_seq_one_letter_code
_entity_poly.pdbx_strand_id
1 'polypeptide(L)'
;MATANDVLPPGAVHVKYTEKKEGGKKEEGPGVILLRDALWMKTTSRKLSIAFKDIQDLQVNATSAGASKTARYMMRFRVRQIPMVMYILEFTTNDDLQRIKEQLSHAISTTMPPPPASHHPSFRGEGTSEAEQKQRQQLLQKHPNTLKRQYNDMVVGTYNIPSDLISEHDFWSLPCRKQLLLTERAKRQKTGKTSEILSDVQGENQSGGKSVKYNLNPEIIHQIFVQYPVVYLAYQ
;
A
#
# COMPACT_ATOMS: atom_id res chain seq x y z
N MET A 1 18.53 49.44 -23.05
CA MET A 1 18.58 47.97 -23.09
C MET A 1 17.59 47.45 -22.06
N ALA A 2 16.42 47.00 -22.51
CA ALA A 2 15.32 46.62 -21.63
C ALA A 2 15.52 45.16 -21.16
N THR A 3 15.93 44.97 -19.91
CA THR A 3 15.83 43.66 -19.26
C THR A 3 14.37 43.47 -18.89
N ALA A 4 13.65 42.67 -19.70
CA ALA A 4 12.28 42.27 -19.40
C ALA A 4 12.24 41.69 -17.98
N ASN A 5 11.56 42.39 -17.08
CA ASN A 5 11.13 41.83 -15.81
C ASN A 5 10.36 40.55 -16.17
N ASP A 6 10.92 39.38 -15.86
CA ASP A 6 10.30 38.07 -16.06
C ASP A 6 9.14 37.98 -15.06
N VAL A 7 8.04 38.68 -15.36
CA VAL A 7 6.81 38.68 -14.57
C VAL A 7 6.28 37.27 -14.65
N LEU A 8 6.49 36.52 -13.57
CA LEU A 8 5.99 35.16 -13.47
C LEU A 8 4.47 35.19 -13.59
N PRO A 9 3.88 34.28 -14.38
CA PRO A 9 2.45 34.20 -14.46
C PRO A 9 1.86 33.92 -13.07
N PRO A 10 0.69 34.48 -12.76
CA PRO A 10 0.08 34.31 -11.44
C PRO A 10 -0.09 32.83 -11.10
N GLY A 11 0.41 32.44 -9.92
CA GLY A 11 0.39 31.06 -9.44
C GLY A 11 1.61 30.21 -9.82
N ALA A 12 2.57 30.75 -10.59
CA ALA A 12 3.84 30.07 -10.84
C ALA A 12 4.77 30.12 -9.63
N VAL A 13 5.53 29.05 -9.41
CA VAL A 13 6.39 28.86 -8.24
C VAL A 13 7.79 28.48 -8.70
N HIS A 14 8.81 29.11 -8.11
CA HIS A 14 10.20 28.71 -8.31
C HIS A 14 10.52 27.47 -7.49
N VAL A 15 11.18 26.50 -8.13
CA VAL A 15 11.63 25.27 -7.50
C VAL A 15 13.03 24.93 -7.99
N LYS A 16 13.80 24.25 -7.16
CA LYS A 16 14.96 23.50 -7.63
C LYS A 16 14.48 22.10 -8.00
N TYR A 17 14.64 21.70 -9.25
CA TYR A 17 14.22 20.38 -9.71
C TYR A 17 15.42 19.43 -9.78
N THR A 18 15.14 18.15 -9.59
CA THR A 18 16.02 17.04 -9.90
C THR A 18 15.21 16.03 -10.70
N GLU A 19 15.68 15.72 -11.90
CA GLU A 19 15.15 14.68 -12.76
C GLU A 19 16.08 13.45 -12.72
N LYS A 20 15.49 12.28 -12.47
CA LYS A 20 16.17 10.99 -12.54
C LYS A 20 15.45 10.11 -13.55
N LYS A 21 16.09 9.88 -14.70
CA LYS A 21 15.65 8.87 -15.67
C LYS A 21 16.27 7.52 -15.32
N GLU A 22 15.49 6.46 -15.40
CA GLU A 22 16.01 5.09 -15.27
C GLU A 22 17.09 4.83 -16.34
N GLY A 23 18.31 4.51 -15.91
CA GLY A 23 19.47 4.30 -16.79
C GLY A 23 20.06 5.58 -17.44
N GLY A 24 19.54 6.77 -17.11
CA GLY A 24 19.98 8.05 -17.67
C GLY A 24 20.82 8.91 -16.72
N LYS A 25 21.38 10.01 -17.25
CA LYS A 25 22.06 11.02 -16.44
C LYS A 25 21.05 11.78 -15.57
N LYS A 26 21.43 12.03 -14.30
CA LYS A 26 20.69 12.92 -13.39
C LYS A 26 20.81 14.36 -13.91
N GLU A 27 19.68 15.04 -14.05
CA GLU A 27 19.64 16.48 -14.39
C GLU A 27 19.10 17.24 -13.18
N GLU A 28 19.74 18.35 -12.81
CA GLU A 28 19.29 19.20 -11.72
C GLU A 28 19.49 20.66 -12.07
N GLY A 29 18.63 21.53 -11.55
CA GLY A 29 18.73 22.96 -11.81
C GLY A 29 17.55 23.75 -11.26
N PRO A 30 17.56 25.08 -11.45
CA PRO A 30 16.41 25.90 -11.18
C PRO A 30 15.31 25.65 -12.23
N GLY A 31 14.07 25.71 -11.78
CA GLY A 31 12.89 25.60 -12.62
C GLY A 31 11.73 26.42 -12.07
N VAL A 32 10.75 26.64 -12.93
CA VAL A 32 9.48 27.28 -12.57
C VAL A 32 8.37 26.29 -12.89
N ILE A 33 7.49 26.04 -11.94
CA ILE A 33 6.31 25.21 -12.14
C ILE A 33 5.03 26.04 -12.14
N LEU A 34 4.03 25.57 -12.87
CA LEU A 34 2.70 26.16 -12.92
C LEU A 34 1.66 25.04 -13.05
N LEU A 35 0.69 25.02 -12.15
CA LEU A 35 -0.45 24.10 -12.20
C LEU A 35 -1.63 24.76 -12.92
N ARG A 36 -2.12 24.13 -13.99
CA ARG A 36 -3.36 24.51 -14.69
C ARG A 36 -4.14 23.25 -15.10
N ASP A 37 -4.21 22.98 -16.40
CA ASP A 37 -4.72 21.77 -17.04
C ASP A 37 -3.75 20.58 -16.95
N ALA A 38 -2.48 20.89 -16.70
CA ALA A 38 -1.40 19.95 -16.46
C ALA A 38 -0.39 20.55 -15.46
N LEU A 39 0.58 19.74 -15.03
CA LEU A 39 1.78 20.26 -14.36
C LEU A 39 2.76 20.74 -15.43
N TRP A 40 2.83 22.06 -15.58
CA TRP A 40 3.79 22.70 -16.46
C TRP A 40 5.08 22.99 -15.71
N MET A 41 6.22 22.68 -16.32
CA MET A 41 7.54 22.97 -15.76
C MET A 41 8.44 23.57 -16.83
N LYS A 42 9.01 24.74 -16.54
CA LYS A 42 10.03 25.41 -17.36
C LYS A 42 11.36 25.30 -16.62
N THR A 43 12.32 24.60 -17.22
CA THR A 43 13.71 24.56 -16.76
C THR A 43 14.56 25.51 -17.62
N THR A 44 15.83 25.67 -17.30
CA THR A 44 16.80 26.37 -18.16
C THR A 44 17.02 25.67 -19.49
N SER A 45 16.82 24.35 -19.55
CA SER A 45 17.09 23.51 -20.72
C SER A 45 15.84 23.25 -21.59
N ARG A 46 14.64 23.18 -21.00
CA ARG A 46 13.41 22.81 -21.72
C ARG A 46 12.12 23.25 -21.01
N LYS A 47 11.00 23.13 -21.73
CA LYS A 47 9.64 23.21 -21.18
C LYS A 47 8.99 21.83 -21.23
N LEU A 48 8.26 21.48 -20.18
CA LEU A 48 7.61 20.19 -19.99
C LEU A 48 6.15 20.42 -19.59
N SER A 49 5.28 19.53 -20.05
CA SER A 49 3.89 19.43 -19.62
C SER A 49 3.62 17.99 -19.22
N ILE A 50 3.20 17.78 -17.97
CA ILE A 50 2.96 16.46 -17.39
C ILE A 50 1.48 16.39 -17.06
N ALA A 51 0.75 15.53 -17.78
CA ALA A 51 -0.67 15.34 -17.53
C ALA A 51 -0.87 14.69 -16.15
N PHE A 52 -1.89 15.14 -15.40
CA PHE A 52 -2.13 14.66 -14.04
C PHE A 52 -2.33 13.14 -13.96
N LYS A 53 -2.95 12.54 -14.98
CA LYS A 53 -3.14 11.08 -15.11
C LYS A 53 -1.83 10.28 -15.17
N ASP A 54 -0.74 10.90 -15.60
CA ASP A 54 0.56 10.26 -15.75
C ASP A 54 1.40 10.38 -14.48
N ILE A 55 0.97 11.19 -13.50
CA ILE A 55 1.66 11.37 -12.22
C ILE A 55 1.34 10.19 -11.29
N GLN A 56 2.38 9.61 -10.70
CA GLN A 56 2.31 8.48 -9.77
C GLN A 56 3.16 8.74 -8.53
N ASP A 57 2.79 8.11 -7.41
CA ASP A 57 3.56 8.10 -6.15
C ASP A 57 3.97 9.50 -5.67
N LEU A 58 3.02 10.43 -5.67
CA LEU A 58 3.22 11.76 -5.13
C LEU A 58 3.57 11.67 -3.63
N GLN A 59 4.73 12.17 -3.24
CA GLN A 59 5.23 12.21 -1.88
C GLN A 59 5.68 13.63 -1.55
N VAL A 60 5.33 14.13 -0.37
CA VAL A 60 5.81 15.41 0.13
C VAL A 60 6.59 15.20 1.42
N ASN A 61 7.71 15.89 1.56
CA ASN A 61 8.57 15.87 2.74
C ASN A 61 8.86 17.31 3.15
N ALA A 62 8.36 17.72 4.31
CA ALA A 62 8.67 19.01 4.92
C ALA A 62 9.46 18.75 6.20
N THR A 63 10.75 19.09 6.21
CA THR A 63 11.60 19.05 7.41
C THR A 63 11.88 20.47 7.87
N SER A 64 11.49 20.78 9.11
CA SER A 64 11.78 22.06 9.75
C SER A 64 13.29 22.22 10.00
N ALA A 65 13.75 23.48 9.99
CA ALA A 65 15.15 23.78 10.28
C ALA A 65 15.46 23.39 11.74
N GLY A 66 16.51 22.60 11.92
CA GLY A 66 17.10 22.35 13.24
C GLY A 66 18.31 23.25 13.45
N ALA A 67 18.88 23.25 14.66
CA ALA A 67 20.02 24.11 15.05
C ALA A 67 21.27 24.07 14.13
N SER A 68 21.37 23.08 13.22
CA SER A 68 22.49 22.91 12.28
C SER A 68 22.06 22.48 10.86
N LYS A 69 20.75 22.42 10.56
CA LYS A 69 20.25 22.00 9.24
C LYS A 69 19.23 22.97 8.69
N THR A 70 19.41 23.36 7.44
CA THR A 70 18.44 24.14 6.67
C THR A 70 17.13 23.37 6.52
N ALA A 71 16.01 24.09 6.61
CA ALA A 71 14.70 23.52 6.30
C ALA A 71 14.69 23.03 4.85
N ARG A 72 14.00 21.93 4.60
CA ARG A 72 13.81 21.38 3.25
C ARG A 72 12.36 21.04 3.01
N TYR A 73 11.83 21.59 1.92
CA TYR A 73 10.45 21.43 1.49
C TYR A 73 10.48 20.73 0.13
N MET A 74 10.25 19.43 0.09
CA MET A 74 10.44 18.60 -1.10
C MET A 74 9.14 17.92 -1.52
N MET A 75 8.88 17.88 -2.83
CA MET A 75 7.84 17.08 -3.46
C MET A 75 8.47 16.13 -4.46
N ARG A 76 8.06 14.86 -4.44
CA ARG A 76 8.56 13.82 -5.33
C ARG A 76 7.40 13.14 -6.02
N PHE A 77 7.55 12.84 -7.29
CA PHE A 77 6.59 12.03 -8.03
C PHE A 77 7.28 11.28 -9.17
N ARG A 78 6.62 10.22 -9.66
CA ARG A 78 7.00 9.46 -10.85
C ARG A 78 6.07 9.80 -12.00
N VAL A 79 6.57 9.74 -13.22
CA VAL A 79 5.77 9.91 -14.43
C VAL A 79 5.68 8.58 -15.16
N ARG A 80 4.44 8.16 -15.48
CA ARG A 80 4.10 6.94 -16.21
C ARG A 80 4.49 7.05 -17.68
N GLN A 81 5.79 6.92 -17.94
CA GLN A 81 6.38 6.89 -19.27
C GLN A 81 7.51 5.84 -19.32
N ILE A 82 7.96 5.47 -20.52
CA ILE A 82 9.08 4.54 -20.71
C ILE A 82 10.22 5.29 -21.43
N PRO A 83 11.42 5.39 -20.84
CA PRO A 83 11.80 4.94 -19.49
C PRO A 83 11.14 5.78 -18.39
N MET A 84 10.93 5.19 -17.21
CA MET A 84 10.28 5.87 -16.10
C MET A 84 11.13 7.04 -15.61
N VAL A 85 10.47 8.17 -15.32
CA VAL A 85 11.15 9.39 -14.87
C VAL A 85 10.63 9.80 -13.50
N MET A 86 11.56 10.12 -12.61
CA MET A 86 11.29 10.60 -11.27
C MET A 86 11.71 12.05 -11.13
N TYR A 87 10.78 12.87 -10.66
CA TYR A 87 11.01 14.27 -10.35
C TYR A 87 11.04 14.47 -8.84
N ILE A 88 11.99 15.29 -8.40
CA ILE A 88 12.07 15.82 -7.04
C ILE A 88 12.13 17.33 -7.18
N LEU A 89 11.16 18.03 -6.61
CA LEU A 89 11.07 19.49 -6.58
C LEU A 89 11.32 19.96 -5.15
N GLU A 90 12.26 20.88 -4.99
CA GLU A 90 12.59 21.53 -3.74
C GLU A 90 12.09 22.98 -3.78
N PHE A 91 11.23 23.31 -2.82
CA PHE A 91 10.55 24.59 -2.68
C PHE A 91 11.29 25.48 -1.70
N THR A 92 11.20 26.79 -1.92
CA THR A 92 11.77 27.78 -1.01
C THR A 92 10.96 27.90 0.29
N THR A 93 9.64 27.74 0.20
CA THR A 93 8.73 27.90 1.35
C THR A 93 7.87 26.66 1.56
N ASN A 94 7.43 26.44 2.81
CA ASN A 94 6.46 25.39 3.13
C ASN A 94 5.09 25.70 2.52
N ASP A 95 4.70 26.97 2.50
CA ASP A 95 3.38 27.40 2.01
C ASP A 95 3.22 27.08 0.53
N ASP A 96 4.26 27.33 -0.28
CA ASP A 96 4.26 26.95 -1.69
C ASP A 96 4.17 25.43 -1.88
N LEU A 97 4.87 24.65 -1.06
CA LEU A 97 4.81 23.19 -1.10
C LEU A 97 3.39 22.70 -0.78
N GLN A 98 2.76 23.19 0.30
CA GLN A 98 1.41 22.75 0.69
C GLN A 98 0.37 23.18 -0.35
N ARG A 99 0.44 24.42 -0.83
CA ARG A 99 -0.46 24.93 -1.88
C ARG A 99 -0.38 24.09 -3.14
N ILE A 100 0.83 23.81 -3.65
CA ILE A 100 1.03 23.02 -4.86
C ILE A 100 0.60 21.57 -4.65
N LYS A 101 0.87 20.99 -3.48
CA LYS A 101 0.41 19.65 -3.10
C LYS A 101 -1.12 19.55 -3.14
N GLU A 102 -1.83 20.48 -2.49
CA GLU A 102 -3.30 20.50 -2.45
C GLU A 102 -3.90 20.64 -3.85
N GLN A 103 -3.40 21.60 -4.64
CA GLN A 103 -3.85 21.82 -6.01
C GLN A 103 -3.58 20.59 -6.89
N LEU A 104 -2.40 19.98 -6.78
CA LEU A 104 -2.03 18.81 -7.57
C LEU A 104 -2.85 17.58 -7.16
N SER A 105 -3.04 17.35 -5.86
CA SER A 105 -3.86 16.24 -5.35
C SER A 105 -5.31 16.38 -5.82
N HIS A 106 -5.87 17.59 -5.72
CA HIS A 106 -7.22 17.86 -6.20
C HIS A 106 -7.34 17.66 -7.71
N ALA A 107 -6.35 18.14 -8.49
CA ALA A 107 -6.34 18.00 -9.94
C ALA A 107 -6.22 16.53 -10.38
N ILE A 108 -5.39 15.72 -9.71
CA ILE A 108 -5.28 14.28 -9.96
C ILE A 108 -6.63 13.61 -9.66
N SER A 109 -7.28 13.92 -8.54
CA SER A 109 -8.59 13.36 -8.21
C SER A 109 -9.71 13.79 -9.16
N THR A 110 -9.66 15.03 -9.69
CA THR A 110 -10.70 15.60 -10.57
C THR A 110 -10.55 15.18 -12.04
N THR A 111 -9.31 15.01 -12.51
CA THR A 111 -9.03 14.59 -13.90
C THR A 111 -9.08 13.09 -14.10
N MET A 112 -9.15 12.32 -13.01
CA MET A 112 -9.68 10.96 -13.08
C MET A 112 -11.19 11.07 -13.26
N PRO A 113 -11.78 10.53 -14.34
CA PRO A 113 -13.23 10.53 -14.48
C PRO A 113 -13.84 9.84 -13.24
N PRO A 114 -15.01 10.28 -12.75
CA PRO A 114 -15.79 9.41 -11.87
C PRO A 114 -15.92 8.07 -12.62
N PRO A 115 -15.68 6.94 -11.94
CA PRO A 115 -15.78 5.64 -12.59
C PRO A 115 -17.11 5.59 -13.34
N PRO A 116 -17.13 5.18 -14.62
CA PRO A 116 -18.38 5.10 -15.36
C PRO A 116 -19.38 4.29 -14.54
N ALA A 117 -20.54 4.88 -14.30
CA ALA A 117 -21.67 4.15 -13.75
C ALA A 117 -21.83 2.88 -14.60
N SER A 118 -21.73 1.72 -13.94
CA SER A 118 -21.90 0.38 -14.52
C SER A 118 -20.92 -0.05 -15.63
N HIS A 119 -19.64 -0.13 -15.30
CA HIS A 119 -18.99 -1.45 -15.25
C HIS A 119 -18.04 -1.46 -14.05
N HIS A 120 -18.63 -1.36 -12.87
CA HIS A 120 -18.28 -2.32 -11.84
C HIS A 120 -18.35 -3.70 -12.52
N PRO A 121 -17.25 -4.47 -12.67
CA PRO A 121 -17.43 -5.82 -12.22
C PRO A 121 -17.89 -5.62 -10.78
N SER A 122 -19.15 -5.91 -10.54
CA SER A 122 -19.52 -6.50 -9.28
C SER A 122 -18.61 -7.72 -9.10
N PHE A 123 -17.36 -7.49 -8.68
CA PHE A 123 -16.90 -8.11 -7.47
C PHE A 123 -17.71 -7.38 -6.37
N ARG A 124 -18.99 -7.69 -6.07
CA ARG A 124 -19.49 -8.97 -5.57
C ARG A 124 -18.42 -10.04 -5.49
N GLY A 125 -17.65 -9.90 -4.43
CA GLY A 125 -16.65 -10.84 -3.96
C GLY A 125 -15.60 -9.99 -3.29
N GLU A 126 -15.74 -9.58 -2.04
CA GLU A 126 -16.48 -10.11 -0.91
C GLU A 126 -16.59 -8.89 0.02
N GLY A 127 -17.69 -8.71 0.77
CA GLY A 127 -17.49 -8.11 2.08
C GLY A 127 -16.42 -8.98 2.72
N THR A 128 -15.22 -8.43 2.92
CA THR A 128 -14.03 -9.16 3.40
C THR A 128 -14.52 -10.21 4.35
N SER A 129 -14.40 -11.49 3.97
CA SER A 129 -15.18 -12.52 4.66
C SER A 129 -14.86 -12.40 6.15
N GLU A 130 -15.79 -12.73 7.03
CA GLU A 130 -15.57 -12.57 8.48
C GLU A 130 -14.21 -13.18 8.90
N ALA A 131 -13.77 -14.24 8.22
CA ALA A 131 -12.45 -14.82 8.36
C ALA A 131 -11.29 -13.90 7.96
N GLU A 132 -11.40 -13.17 6.84
CA GLU A 132 -10.38 -12.21 6.39
C GLU A 132 -10.31 -10.98 7.31
N GLN A 133 -11.45 -10.43 7.76
CA GLN A 133 -11.47 -9.35 8.76
C GLN A 133 -10.81 -9.79 10.06
N LYS A 134 -11.15 -10.99 10.54
CA LYS A 134 -10.53 -11.59 11.72
C LYS A 134 -9.02 -11.81 11.54
N GLN A 135 -8.57 -12.19 10.35
CA GLN A 135 -7.14 -12.31 10.03
C GLN A 135 -6.42 -10.97 10.08
N ARG A 136 -6.99 -9.93 9.48
CA ARG A 136 -6.46 -8.56 9.54
C ARG A 136 -6.34 -8.08 10.99
N GLN A 137 -7.39 -8.29 11.79
CA GLN A 137 -7.40 -7.91 13.22
C GLN A 137 -6.34 -8.67 14.03
N GLN A 138 -6.19 -9.97 13.82
CA GLN A 138 -5.14 -10.77 14.46
C GLN A 138 -3.74 -10.34 14.05
N LEU A 139 -3.55 -9.96 12.78
CA LEU A 139 -2.27 -9.49 12.30
C LEU A 139 -1.89 -8.14 12.94
N LEU A 140 -2.85 -7.25 13.12
CA LEU A 140 -2.66 -6.00 13.88
C LEU A 140 -2.35 -6.28 15.36
N GLN A 141 -2.99 -7.29 15.97
CA GLN A 141 -2.70 -7.67 17.37
C GLN A 141 -1.30 -8.25 17.54
N LYS A 142 -0.79 -9.04 16.57
CA LYS A 142 0.57 -9.60 16.60
C LYS A 142 1.67 -8.54 16.46
N HIS A 143 1.36 -7.41 15.83
CA HIS A 143 2.33 -6.35 15.54
C HIS A 143 1.86 -4.98 16.07
N PRO A 144 1.75 -4.80 17.39
CA PRO A 144 1.16 -3.61 18.00
C PRO A 144 1.99 -2.34 17.75
N ASN A 145 3.32 -2.45 17.76
CA ASN A 145 4.22 -1.29 17.68
C ASN A 145 4.59 -0.88 16.25
N THR A 146 4.27 -1.71 15.25
CA THR A 146 4.61 -1.48 13.84
C THR A 146 3.35 -1.39 13.00
N LEU A 147 2.73 -2.51 12.67
CA LEU A 147 1.60 -2.56 11.74
C LEU A 147 0.35 -1.88 12.30
N LYS A 148 0.04 -2.09 13.60
CA LYS A 148 -1.13 -1.46 14.24
C LYS A 148 -0.95 0.05 14.40
N ARG A 149 0.26 0.50 14.74
CA ARG A 149 0.59 1.92 14.77
C ARG A 149 0.45 2.56 13.39
N GLN A 150 1.00 1.94 12.35
CA GLN A 150 0.85 2.41 10.96
C GLN A 150 -0.62 2.43 10.50
N TYR A 151 -1.40 1.41 10.87
CA TYR A 151 -2.84 1.38 10.58
C TYR A 151 -3.56 2.55 11.25
N ASN A 152 -3.28 2.80 12.52
CA ASN A 152 -3.88 3.91 13.23
C ASN A 152 -3.46 5.26 12.64
N ASP A 153 -2.18 5.45 12.32
CA ASP A 153 -1.68 6.73 11.79
C ASP A 153 -2.23 7.02 10.37
N MET A 154 -2.41 5.99 9.54
CA MET A 154 -2.76 6.14 8.12
C MET A 154 -4.24 5.96 7.79
N VAL A 155 -5.00 5.22 8.61
CA VAL A 155 -6.40 4.84 8.32
C VAL A 155 -7.37 5.40 9.36
N VAL A 156 -7.02 5.33 10.64
CA VAL A 156 -7.92 5.74 11.74
C VAL A 156 -7.71 7.22 12.10
N GLY A 157 -6.47 7.71 11.95
CA GLY A 157 -6.01 8.96 12.51
C GLY A 157 -5.73 8.87 14.01
N THR A 158 -4.73 9.63 14.46
CA THR A 158 -4.45 9.81 15.89
C THR A 158 -5.38 10.88 16.46
N TYR A 159 -6.15 10.55 17.50
CA TYR A 159 -6.92 11.48 18.34
C TYR A 159 -7.79 12.51 17.58
N ASN A 160 -9.06 12.18 17.35
CA ASN A 160 -10.13 13.10 16.89
C ASN A 160 -9.90 13.86 15.57
N ILE A 161 -8.98 13.41 14.72
CA ILE A 161 -8.82 13.91 13.35
C ILE A 161 -8.89 12.70 12.42
N PRO A 162 -9.91 12.58 11.54
CA PRO A 162 -9.94 11.51 10.56
C PRO A 162 -8.74 11.66 9.62
N SER A 163 -7.87 10.65 9.61
CA SER A 163 -6.75 10.58 8.68
C SER A 163 -7.28 10.04 7.36
N ASP A 164 -7.65 10.95 6.46
CA ASP A 164 -8.04 10.63 5.07
C ASP A 164 -6.82 10.31 4.18
N LEU A 165 -5.73 9.80 4.78
CA LEU A 165 -4.50 9.50 4.04
C LEU A 165 -4.73 8.35 3.06
N ILE A 166 -5.37 7.27 3.51
CA ILE A 166 -5.76 6.13 2.69
C ILE A 166 -6.96 5.42 3.31
N SER A 167 -7.82 4.83 2.47
CA SER A 167 -8.90 3.98 2.96
C SER A 167 -8.37 2.69 3.59
N GLU A 168 -9.15 2.06 4.47
CA GLU A 168 -8.81 0.74 5.03
C GLU A 168 -8.55 -0.28 3.90
N HIS A 169 -9.37 -0.22 2.86
CA HIS A 169 -9.20 -1.06 1.68
C HIS A 169 -7.83 -0.84 1.04
N ASP A 170 -7.44 0.41 0.83
CA ASP A 170 -6.17 0.74 0.20
C ASP A 170 -4.98 0.34 1.08
N PHE A 171 -5.12 0.49 2.41
CA PHE A 171 -4.13 0.02 3.36
C PHE A 171 -3.83 -1.48 3.19
N TRP A 172 -4.86 -2.32 3.09
CA TRP A 172 -4.71 -3.77 2.90
C TRP A 172 -4.45 -4.19 1.45
N SER A 173 -4.73 -3.30 0.49
CA SER A 173 -4.53 -3.58 -0.94
C SER A 173 -3.06 -3.64 -1.35
N LEU A 174 -2.16 -3.04 -0.56
CA LEU A 174 -0.73 -2.94 -0.88
C LEU A 174 -0.08 -4.33 -0.99
N PRO A 175 0.77 -4.56 -2.01
CA PRO A 175 1.39 -5.87 -2.27
C PRO A 175 2.13 -6.46 -1.08
N CYS A 176 2.85 -5.63 -0.32
CA CYS A 176 3.58 -6.05 0.88
C CYS A 176 2.66 -6.59 1.99
N ARG A 177 1.46 -6.01 2.15
CA ARG A 177 0.49 -6.43 3.16
C ARG A 177 -0.35 -7.61 2.71
N LYS A 178 -0.67 -7.69 1.41
CA LYS A 178 -1.20 -8.91 0.80
C LYS A 178 -0.23 -10.09 1.00
N GLN A 179 1.06 -9.87 0.77
CA GLN A 179 2.08 -10.90 1.00
C GLN A 179 2.21 -11.27 2.48
N LEU A 180 2.11 -10.31 3.41
CA LEU A 180 2.08 -10.62 4.85
C LEU A 180 0.85 -11.45 5.24
N LEU A 181 -0.34 -11.10 4.73
CA LEU A 181 -1.57 -11.88 4.95
C LEU A 181 -1.46 -13.28 4.36
N LEU A 182 -0.92 -13.42 3.14
CA LEU A 182 -0.66 -14.71 2.50
C LEU A 182 0.36 -15.54 3.28
N THR A 183 1.42 -14.92 3.79
CA THR A 183 2.46 -15.58 4.60
C THR A 183 1.88 -16.07 5.93
N GLU A 184 1.03 -15.26 6.58
CA GLU A 184 0.34 -15.67 7.80
C GLU A 184 -0.71 -16.76 7.55
N ARG A 185 -1.37 -16.74 6.38
CA ARG A 185 -2.24 -17.83 5.94
C ARG A 185 -1.45 -19.11 5.70
N ALA A 186 -0.31 -19.02 5.03
CA ALA A 186 0.59 -20.16 4.77
C ALA A 186 1.16 -20.75 6.07
N LYS A 187 1.49 -19.93 7.08
CA LYS A 187 1.90 -20.42 8.41
C LYS A 187 0.79 -21.18 9.14
N ARG A 188 -0.48 -20.80 8.91
CA ARG A 188 -1.65 -21.49 9.47
C ARG A 188 -2.02 -22.73 8.68
N GLN A 189 -1.77 -22.71 7.37
CA GLN A 189 -1.92 -23.84 6.48
C GLN A 189 -0.75 -24.80 6.71
N LYS A 190 -0.80 -25.54 7.81
CA LYS A 190 0.07 -26.70 8.00
C LYS A 190 -0.19 -27.63 6.82
N THR A 191 0.81 -27.80 5.95
CA THR A 191 0.84 -28.88 4.95
C THR A 191 0.30 -30.14 5.64
N GLY A 192 -0.77 -30.71 5.09
CA GLY A 192 -1.33 -31.95 5.62
C GLY A 192 -0.21 -32.96 5.72
N LYS A 193 0.09 -33.41 6.94
CA LYS A 193 1.06 -34.48 7.14
C LYS A 193 0.52 -35.70 6.39
N THR A 194 1.35 -36.21 5.48
CA THR A 194 1.08 -37.35 4.61
C THR A 194 0.71 -38.58 5.44
N SER A 195 0.12 -39.56 4.76
CA SER A 195 -0.45 -40.85 5.19
C SER A 195 0.26 -41.66 6.29
N GLU A 196 1.42 -41.24 6.80
CA GLU A 196 2.16 -41.88 7.90
C GLU A 196 1.42 -41.84 9.25
N ILE A 197 0.56 -40.84 9.51
CA ILE A 197 -0.09 -40.70 10.84
C ILE A 197 -1.06 -41.85 11.14
N LEU A 198 -1.83 -42.32 10.15
CA LEU A 198 -2.78 -43.42 10.37
C LEU A 198 -2.06 -44.76 10.61
N SER A 199 -0.87 -44.93 10.04
CA SER A 199 -0.01 -46.10 10.23
C SER A 199 0.53 -46.20 11.67
N ASP A 200 0.72 -45.06 12.34
CA ASP A 200 1.28 -44.95 13.70
C ASP A 200 0.21 -45.02 14.81
N VAL A 201 -1.08 -45.07 14.46
CA VAL A 201 -2.16 -45.28 15.45
C VAL A 201 -2.20 -46.77 15.82
N GLN A 202 -1.25 -47.20 16.65
CA GLN A 202 -1.28 -48.52 17.25
C GLN A 202 -2.25 -48.53 18.44
N GLY A 203 -3.18 -49.47 18.43
CA GLY A 203 -4.06 -49.69 19.59
C GLY A 203 -3.25 -50.16 20.78
N GLU A 204 -3.36 -49.47 21.91
CA GLU A 204 -2.73 -49.92 23.15
C GLU A 204 -3.58 -51.07 23.70
N ASN A 205 -3.14 -52.31 23.46
CA ASN A 205 -3.72 -53.48 24.09
C ASN A 205 -3.29 -53.49 25.56
N GLN A 206 -4.19 -53.08 26.44
CA GLN A 206 -3.99 -53.37 27.86
C GLN A 206 -4.05 -54.89 28.03
N SER A 207 -2.90 -55.46 28.41
CA SER A 207 -2.71 -56.89 28.63
C SER A 207 -3.88 -57.47 29.45
N GLY A 208 -4.74 -58.25 28.79
CA GLY A 208 -5.83 -59.00 29.42
C GLY A 208 -7.27 -58.48 29.26
N GLY A 209 -7.53 -57.37 28.55
CA GLY A 209 -8.90 -56.82 28.41
C GLY A 209 -9.52 -56.98 27.00
N LYS A 210 -10.82 -57.33 26.93
CA LYS A 210 -11.66 -57.40 25.70
C LYS A 210 -11.83 -56.05 24.95
N SER A 211 -11.07 -55.02 25.28
CA SER A 211 -11.25 -53.66 24.80
C SER A 211 -9.92 -53.05 24.36
N VAL A 212 -9.87 -52.62 23.09
CA VAL A 212 -8.73 -51.89 22.52
C VAL A 212 -8.95 -50.40 22.73
N LYS A 213 -7.97 -49.68 23.29
CA LYS A 213 -8.04 -48.23 23.47
C LYS A 213 -7.18 -47.53 22.41
N TYR A 214 -7.77 -46.55 21.73
CA TYR A 214 -7.08 -45.69 20.78
C TYR A 214 -7.04 -44.26 21.32
N ASN A 215 -5.86 -43.64 21.32
CA ASN A 215 -5.71 -42.22 21.61
C ASN A 215 -5.80 -41.43 20.30
N LEU A 216 -7.02 -41.05 19.93
CA LEU A 216 -7.27 -40.29 18.70
C LEU A 216 -7.22 -38.79 19.00
N ASN A 217 -6.31 -38.08 18.34
CA ASN A 217 -6.25 -36.61 18.35
C ASN A 217 -7.25 -36.05 17.30
N PRO A 218 -7.85 -34.85 17.46
CA PRO A 218 -8.78 -34.29 16.48
C PRO A 218 -8.22 -34.24 15.04
N GLU A 219 -6.92 -34.00 14.88
CA GLU A 219 -6.25 -34.08 13.58
C GLU A 219 -6.28 -35.49 12.96
N ILE A 220 -6.17 -36.55 13.77
CA ILE A 220 -6.23 -37.95 13.31
C ILE A 220 -7.65 -38.28 12.86
N ILE A 221 -8.65 -37.87 13.63
CA ILE A 221 -10.07 -38.08 13.29
C ILE A 221 -10.40 -37.40 11.96
N HIS A 222 -9.93 -36.16 11.76
CA HIS A 222 -10.11 -35.45 10.49
C HIS A 222 -9.46 -36.19 9.32
N GLN A 223 -8.27 -36.77 9.51
CA GLN A 223 -7.62 -37.57 8.47
C GLN A 223 -8.39 -38.87 8.15
N ILE A 224 -8.97 -39.53 9.16
CA ILE A 224 -9.83 -40.71 8.94
C ILE A 224 -11.04 -40.34 8.07
N PHE A 225 -11.67 -39.18 8.30
CA PHE A 225 -12.81 -38.73 7.48
C PHE A 225 -12.43 -38.42 6.04
N VAL A 226 -11.26 -37.81 5.81
CA VAL A 226 -10.76 -37.52 4.46
C VAL A 226 -10.42 -38.82 3.71
N GLN A 227 -9.82 -39.79 4.40
CA GLN A 227 -9.41 -41.06 3.81
C GLN A 227 -10.58 -42.03 3.59
N TYR A 228 -11.54 -42.05 4.52
CA TYR A 228 -12.71 -42.93 4.52
C TYR A 228 -14.00 -42.12 4.67
N PRO A 229 -14.55 -41.58 3.56
CA PRO A 229 -15.75 -40.74 3.60
C PRO A 229 -16.96 -41.43 4.24
N VAL A 230 -17.05 -42.76 4.17
CA VAL A 230 -18.10 -43.56 4.82
C VAL A 230 -18.11 -43.42 6.34
N VAL A 231 -16.94 -43.21 6.96
CA VAL A 231 -16.84 -43.01 8.41
C VAL A 231 -17.40 -41.65 8.81
N TYR A 232 -17.19 -40.63 7.98
CA TYR A 232 -17.80 -39.31 8.16
C TYR A 232 -19.33 -39.38 8.03
N LEU A 233 -19.84 -40.10 7.02
CA LEU A 233 -21.27 -40.28 6.82
C LEU A 233 -21.95 -41.05 7.97
N ALA A 234 -21.26 -42.01 8.58
CA ALA A 234 -21.76 -42.75 9.75
C ALA A 234 -21.60 -41.97 11.07
N TYR A 235 -20.80 -40.90 11.08
CA TYR A 235 -20.57 -40.06 12.26
C TYR A 235 -21.55 -38.88 12.36
N GLN A 236 -22.12 -38.42 11.23
CA GLN A 236 -23.20 -37.43 11.22
C GLN A 236 -24.48 -37.97 11.87
#